data_AF-A0A1E4K5K2-F1
#
_entry.id   AF-A0A1E4K5K2-F1
#
_cell.length_a   1.000
_cell.length_b   1.000
_cell.length_c   1.000
_cell.angle_alpha   90.00
_cell.angle_beta   90.00
_cell.angle_gamma   90.00
#
_symmetry.space_group_name_H-M   'P 1'
#
loop_
_entity.id
_entity.type
_entity.pdbx_description
1 polymer ?
#
loop_
_entity_poly.entity_id
_entity_poly.type
_entity_poly.pdbx_seq_one_letter_code
_entity_poly.pdbx_strand_id
1 'polypeptide(L)'
;MPIYEYIAQEHGCARCAPGFDLLQKLGDAELQACPDCGAAVRRKISAPHTIVGNSHLTSEGHAAKHGFTQYRRAGGGVYEKTAGKGPDYISGD
;
A
#
# COMPACT_ATOMS: atom_id res chain seq x y z
N MET A 1 5.95 -9.91 -8.08
CA MET A 1 4.67 -10.11 -8.77
C MET A 1 3.76 -8.95 -8.40
N PRO A 2 3.72 -7.87 -9.20
CA PRO A 2 2.77 -6.79 -8.99
C PRO A 2 1.31 -7.25 -9.22
N ILE A 3 0.38 -6.50 -8.63
CA ILE A 3 -1.05 -6.56 -8.95
C ILE A 3 -1.34 -5.41 -9.92
N TYR A 4 -2.00 -5.72 -11.03
CA TYR A 4 -2.52 -4.72 -11.97
C TYR A 4 -4.04 -4.76 -12.00
N GLU A 5 -4.65 -3.60 -12.17
CA GLU A 5 -6.08 -3.46 -12.34
C GLU A 5 -6.41 -3.36 -13.83
N TYR A 6 -7.44 -4.06 -14.28
CA TYR A 6 -7.94 -4.04 -15.67
C TYR A 6 -9.43 -3.72 -15.70
N ILE A 7 -9.87 -3.04 -16.75
CA ILE A 7 -11.29 -2.68 -16.96
C ILE A 7 -11.67 -2.88 -18.42
N ALA A 8 -12.92 -3.25 -18.68
CA ALA A 8 -13.48 -3.30 -20.02
C ALA A 8 -13.33 -1.95 -20.74
N GLN A 9 -12.96 -1.98 -22.02
CA GLN A 9 -12.87 -0.75 -22.81
C GLN A 9 -14.25 -0.18 -23.15
N GLU A 10 -15.22 -1.05 -23.39
CA GLU A 10 -16.62 -0.73 -23.67
C GLU A 10 -17.55 -1.63 -22.83
N HIS A 11 -18.27 -2.56 -23.46
CA HIS A 11 -19.17 -3.50 -22.81
C HIS A 11 -18.39 -4.70 -22.23
N GLY A 12 -18.73 -5.07 -21.01
CA GLY A 12 -18.07 -6.15 -20.27
C GLY A 12 -19.04 -7.01 -19.47
N CYS A 13 -18.57 -8.13 -18.96
CA CYS A 13 -19.31 -8.95 -18.01
C CYS A 13 -19.25 -8.36 -16.59
N ALA A 14 -19.92 -9.02 -15.64
CA ALA A 14 -19.94 -8.62 -14.23
C ALA A 14 -18.54 -8.50 -13.58
N ARG A 15 -17.52 -9.17 -14.14
CA ARG A 15 -16.13 -9.07 -13.67
C ARG A 15 -15.39 -7.86 -14.27
N CYS A 16 -15.40 -7.71 -15.60
CA CYS A 16 -14.55 -6.71 -16.26
C CYS A 16 -15.19 -5.32 -16.39
N ALA A 17 -16.53 -5.22 -16.35
CA ALA A 17 -17.23 -3.94 -16.38
C ALA A 17 -16.89 -3.03 -15.17
N PRO A 18 -16.92 -3.49 -13.90
CA PRO A 18 -16.47 -2.67 -12.77
C PRO A 18 -14.95 -2.55 -12.66
N GLY A 19 -14.22 -3.46 -13.33
CA GLY A 19 -12.78 -3.63 -13.21
C GLY A 19 -12.40 -4.75 -12.24
N PHE A 20 -11.22 -5.33 -12.43
CA PHE A 20 -10.72 -6.42 -11.61
C PHE A 20 -9.19 -6.39 -11.47
N ASP A 21 -8.70 -7.00 -10.40
CA ASP A 21 -7.28 -7.14 -10.11
C ASP A 21 -6.72 -8.44 -10.68
N LEU A 22 -5.48 -8.38 -11.16
CA LEU A 22 -4.74 -9.50 -11.69
C LEU A 22 -3.30 -9.48 -11.16
N LEU A 23 -2.90 -10.56 -10.49
CA LEU A 23 -1.50 -10.80 -10.16
C LEU A 23 -0.75 -11.21 -11.43
N GLN A 24 0.22 -10.42 -11.86
CA GLN A 24 0.95 -10.61 -13.12
C GLN A 24 2.46 -10.45 -12.90
N LYS A 25 3.30 -11.12 -13.70
CA LYS A 25 4.75 -10.85 -13.67
C LYS A 25 5.00 -9.49 -14.31
N LEU A 26 6.03 -8.79 -13.83
CA LEU A 26 6.43 -7.50 -14.40
C LEU A 26 6.80 -7.61 -15.90
N GLY A 27 7.28 -8.77 -16.35
CA GLY A 27 7.68 -9.03 -17.74
C GLY A 27 6.59 -9.65 -18.62
N ASP A 28 5.39 -9.93 -18.10
CA ASP A 28 4.31 -10.45 -18.92
C ASP A 28 3.70 -9.32 -19.76
N ALA A 29 3.19 -9.66 -20.95
CA ALA A 29 2.44 -8.72 -21.77
C ALA A 29 1.14 -8.28 -21.10
N GLU A 30 0.68 -7.06 -21.39
CA GLU A 30 -0.58 -6.56 -20.86
C GLU A 30 -1.76 -7.40 -21.37
N LEU A 31 -2.71 -7.68 -20.47
CA LEU A 31 -3.92 -8.42 -20.80
C LEU A 31 -4.80 -7.59 -21.75
N GLN A 32 -5.13 -8.16 -22.92
CA GLN A 32 -5.96 -7.49 -23.94
C GLN A 32 -7.43 -7.94 -23.94
N ALA A 33 -7.73 -9.11 -23.37
CA ALA A 33 -9.07 -9.68 -23.34
C ALA A 33 -9.43 -10.21 -21.95
N CYS A 34 -10.69 -10.01 -21.55
CA CYS A 34 -11.22 -10.57 -20.31
C CYS A 34 -11.21 -12.10 -20.37
N PRO A 35 -10.66 -12.81 -19.37
CA PRO A 35 -10.63 -14.27 -19.36
C PRO A 35 -12.02 -14.90 -19.22
N ASP A 36 -13.02 -14.17 -18.74
CA ASP A 36 -14.37 -14.70 -18.49
C ASP A 36 -15.30 -14.53 -19.70
N CYS A 37 -15.18 -13.43 -20.44
CA CYS A 37 -16.10 -13.10 -21.53
C CYS A 37 -15.44 -12.70 -22.85
N GLY A 38 -14.11 -12.62 -22.93
CA GLY A 38 -13.36 -12.26 -24.14
C GLY A 38 -13.42 -10.77 -24.52
N ALA A 39 -14.18 -9.94 -23.81
CA ALA A 39 -14.28 -8.51 -24.10
C ALA A 39 -12.91 -7.82 -24.00
N ALA A 40 -12.68 -6.81 -24.86
CA ALA A 40 -11.45 -6.03 -24.85
C ALA A 40 -11.30 -5.30 -23.50
N VAL A 41 -10.14 -5.45 -22.87
CA VAL A 41 -9.80 -4.78 -21.60
C VAL A 41 -8.56 -3.91 -21.77
N ARG A 42 -8.40 -2.94 -20.89
CA ARG A 42 -7.17 -2.14 -20.76
C ARG A 42 -6.73 -2.08 -19.30
N ARG A 43 -5.44 -1.86 -19.08
CA ARG A 43 -4.92 -1.61 -17.74
C ARG A 43 -5.50 -0.28 -17.22
N LYS A 44 -6.06 -0.32 -16.02
CA LYS A 44 -6.58 0.86 -15.32
C LYS A 44 -5.43 1.46 -14.51
N ILE A 45 -5.19 2.76 -14.71
CA ILE A 45 -4.29 3.51 -13.83
C ILE A 45 -5.10 3.87 -12.59
N SER A 46 -4.83 3.19 -11.48
CA SER A 46 -5.48 3.48 -10.21
C SER A 46 -5.05 4.86 -9.71
N ALA A 47 -5.98 5.63 -9.16
CA ALA A 47 -5.65 6.89 -8.53
C ALA A 47 -4.70 6.62 -7.34
N PRO A 48 -3.60 7.38 -7.20
CA PRO A 48 -2.75 7.24 -6.02
C PRO A 48 -3.58 7.59 -4.78
N HIS A 49 -3.41 6.81 -3.71
CA HIS A 49 -4.01 7.15 -2.42
C HIS A 49 -3.24 8.35 -1.84
N THR A 50 -3.72 9.56 -2.13
CA THR A 50 -3.15 10.80 -1.60
C THR A 50 -3.82 11.14 -0.28
N ILE A 51 -3.06 11.05 0.82
CA ILE A 51 -3.52 11.55 2.11
C ILE A 51 -3.23 13.05 2.14
N VAL A 52 -4.25 13.86 1.85
CA VAL A 52 -4.20 15.32 2.00
C VAL A 52 -4.84 15.69 3.34
N GLY A 53 -4.06 16.29 4.24
CA GLY A 53 -4.43 16.49 5.65
C GLY A 53 -3.99 15.31 6.54
N ASN A 54 -4.24 15.38 7.85
CA ASN A 54 -3.95 14.29 8.80
C ASN A 54 -2.48 13.92 9.05
N SER A 55 -1.51 14.77 8.69
CA SER A 55 -0.10 14.58 9.09
C SER A 55 0.11 14.49 10.61
N HIS A 56 -0.80 15.09 11.38
CA HIS A 56 -0.79 14.98 12.83
C HIS A 56 -1.09 13.54 13.34
N LEU A 57 -1.82 12.72 12.57
CA LEU A 57 -2.12 11.33 12.95
C LEU A 57 -0.88 10.43 12.90
N THR A 58 0.09 10.79 12.06
CA THR A 58 1.40 10.11 11.96
C THR A 58 2.47 10.79 12.81
N SER A 59 2.11 11.78 13.63
CA SER A 59 3.06 12.43 14.53
C SER A 59 3.42 11.54 15.72
N GLU A 60 4.63 11.74 16.24
CA GLU A 60 5.15 11.07 17.43
C GLU A 60 4.23 11.28 18.65
N GLY A 61 3.69 12.50 18.81
CA GLY A 61 2.76 12.81 19.90
C GLY A 61 1.44 12.06 19.80
N HIS A 62 0.91 11.89 18.59
CA HIS A 62 -0.30 11.11 18.37
C HIS A 62 -0.05 9.63 18.66
N ALA A 63 1.06 9.07 18.16
CA ALA A 63 1.46 7.69 18.46
C ALA A 63 1.57 7.45 19.98
N ALA A 64 2.25 8.33 20.71
CA ALA A 64 2.39 8.25 22.16
C ALA A 64 1.05 8.36 22.91
N LYS A 65 0.17 9.27 22.47
CA LYS A 65 -1.18 9.42 23.04
C LYS A 65 -2.00 8.13 22.91
N HIS A 66 -1.80 7.37 21.84
CA HIS A 66 -2.47 6.10 21.59
C HIS A 66 -1.73 4.88 22.15
N GLY A 67 -0.74 5.09 23.02
CA GLY A 67 -0.06 4.01 23.76
C GLY A 67 1.09 3.35 22.99
N PHE A 68 1.41 3.83 21.79
CA PHE A 68 2.59 3.36 21.07
C PHE A 68 3.86 3.95 21.68
N THR A 69 4.95 3.19 21.60
CA THR A 69 6.30 3.67 21.89
C THR A 69 7.11 3.61 20.60
N GLN A 70 7.74 4.72 20.24
CA GLN A 70 8.57 4.82 19.05
C GLN A 70 10.04 4.94 19.45
N TYR A 71 10.89 4.20 18.74
CA TYR A 71 12.34 4.29 18.87
C TYR A 71 12.96 4.64 17.52
N ARG A 72 14.03 5.43 17.54
CA ARG A 72 14.86 5.76 16.39
C ARG A 72 16.22 5.10 16.57
N ARG A 73 16.74 4.52 15.49
CA ARG A 73 18.05 3.86 15.50
C ARG A 73 19.15 4.92 15.74
N ALA A 74 19.86 4.81 16.86
CA ALA A 74 20.95 5.72 17.24
C ALA A 74 22.32 5.24 16.73
N GLY A 75 22.41 4.00 16.26
CA GLY A 75 23.66 3.37 15.77
C GLY A 75 24.13 2.26 16.71
N GLY A 76 25.06 1.42 16.25
CA GLY A 76 25.64 0.36 17.08
C GLY A 76 24.64 -0.68 17.63
N GLY A 77 23.48 -0.86 16.98
CA GLY A 77 22.42 -1.74 17.49
C GLY A 77 21.56 -1.12 18.61
N VAL A 78 21.83 0.14 18.97
CA VAL A 78 21.09 0.90 19.98
C VAL A 78 19.99 1.71 19.30
N TYR A 79 18.83 1.76 19.95
CA TYR A 79 17.70 2.58 19.57
C TYR A 79 17.30 3.47 20.75
N GLU A 80 17.09 4.75 20.47
CA GLU A 80 16.69 5.77 21.43
C GLU A 80 15.19 6.05 21.31
N LYS A 81 14.50 6.19 22.43
CA LYS A 81 13.07 6.49 22.46
C LYS A 81 12.80 7.91 21.98
N THR A 82 11.92 8.06 21.00
CA THR A 82 11.45 9.36 20.54
C THR A 82 10.05 9.70 21.03
N ALA A 83 9.22 8.68 21.35
CA ALA A 83 7.85 8.88 21.83
C ALA A 83 7.36 7.71 22.69
N GLY A 84 6.40 7.94 23.58
CA GLY A 84 5.74 6.90 24.39
C GLY A 84 6.39 6.68 25.76
N LYS A 85 5.98 5.59 26.43
CA LYS A 85 6.30 5.32 27.85
C LYS A 85 7.38 4.25 28.09
N GLY A 86 8.01 3.73 27.04
CA GLY A 86 9.07 2.73 27.18
C GLY A 86 10.38 3.27 27.78
N PRO A 87 11.39 2.42 27.99
CA PRO A 87 12.75 2.83 28.39
C PRO A 87 13.38 3.80 27.39
N ASP A 88 14.36 4.60 27.83
CA ASP A 88 15.01 5.59 26.96
C ASP A 88 15.88 4.95 25.87
N TYR A 89 16.41 3.75 26.14
CA TYR A 89 17.24 3.01 25.20
C TYR A 89 16.83 1.53 25.16
N ILE A 90 16.89 0.95 23.97
CA ILE A 90 16.87 -0.50 23.76
C ILE A 90 18.08 -0.89 22.90
N SER A 91 18.73 -1.99 23.24
CA SER A 91 19.78 -2.61 22.44
C SER A 91 19.40 -4.04 22.11
N GLY A 92 19.87 -4.57 20.98
CA GLY A 92 19.87 -6.01 20.78
C GLY A 92 20.91 -6.65 21.71
N ASP A 93 20.57 -7.80 22.29
CA ASP A 93 21.55 -8.68 22.94
C ASP A 93 22.62 -9.16 21.95
#